data_AF-A0A2W6CNA7-F1
#
_entry.id   AF-A0A2W6CNA7-F1
#
_cell.length_a   1.000
_cell.length_b   1.000
_cell.length_c   1.000
_cell.angle_alpha   90.00
_cell.angle_beta   90.00
_cell.angle_gamma   90.00
#
_symmetry.space_group_name_H-M   'P 1'
#
loop_
_entity.id
_entity.type
_entity.pdbx_description
1 polymer ?
#
loop_
_entity_poly.entity_id
_entity_poly.type
_entity_poly.pdbx_seq_one_letter_code
_entity_poly.pdbx_strand_id
1 'polypeptide(L)'
;MTTGEPARPRRVTWPEVHHKALRAAGYLVGTAAPGVQHGDAVAVLAGDPALIAPAVQGVWLAGGSVTMLHQPTHRADLASWAADTIRVLSMIDAKLVLLGPPFDQLAPLLDQRGISYLMLADL
;
A
#
# COMPACT_ATOMS: atom_id res chain seq x y z
N MET A 1 4.18 -10.79 -15.28
CA MET A 1 3.68 -9.41 -15.18
C MET A 1 4.59 -8.46 -15.97
N THR A 2 4.01 -7.57 -16.76
CA THR A 2 4.76 -6.52 -17.48
C THR A 2 4.28 -5.16 -16.96
N THR A 3 5.22 -4.29 -16.59
CA THR A 3 4.99 -2.98 -15.95
C THR A 3 5.96 -1.94 -16.53
N GLY A 4 5.94 -0.71 -16.02
CA GLY A 4 6.87 0.35 -16.41
C GLY A 4 6.43 1.10 -17.68
N GLU A 5 7.26 2.05 -18.09
CA GLU A 5 7.01 2.87 -19.28
C GLU A 5 6.88 2.01 -20.55
N PRO A 6 5.94 2.33 -21.48
CA PRO A 6 5.76 1.56 -22.71
C PRO A 6 7.04 1.37 -23.53
N ALA A 7 7.92 2.38 -23.53
CA ALA A 7 9.20 2.34 -24.23
C ALA A 7 10.30 1.56 -23.47
N ARG A 8 10.09 1.25 -22.19
CA ARG A 8 11.04 0.54 -21.32
C ARG A 8 10.30 -0.44 -20.41
N PRO A 9 9.65 -1.47 -20.98
CA PRO A 9 8.83 -2.38 -20.19
C PRO A 9 9.69 -3.22 -19.26
N ARG A 10 9.29 -3.29 -17.99
CA ARG A 10 9.87 -4.18 -17.00
C ARG A 10 9.04 -5.46 -16.93
N ARG A 11 9.69 -6.60 -17.17
CA ARG A 11 9.08 -7.93 -17.07
C ARG A 11 9.52 -8.60 -15.77
N VAL A 12 8.54 -9.09 -15.01
CA VAL A 12 8.74 -9.86 -13.79
C VAL A 12 7.85 -11.10 -13.87
N THR A 13 8.40 -12.26 -13.61
CA THR A 13 7.67 -13.53 -13.61
C THR A 13 6.79 -13.65 -12.37
N TRP A 14 5.74 -14.48 -12.44
CA TRP A 14 4.89 -14.72 -11.28
C TRP A 14 5.63 -15.35 -10.09
N PRO A 15 6.57 -16.29 -10.27
CA PRO A 15 7.41 -16.77 -9.17
C PRO A 15 8.23 -15.67 -8.50
N GLU A 16 8.77 -14.70 -9.26
CA GLU A 16 9.51 -13.57 -8.67
C GLU A 16 8.59 -12.63 -7.89
N VAL A 17 7.36 -12.39 -8.37
CA VAL A 17 6.34 -11.62 -7.63
C VAL A 17 6.00 -12.34 -6.33
N HIS A 18 5.73 -13.64 -6.39
CA HIS A 18 5.38 -14.43 -5.22
C HIS A 18 6.53 -14.52 -4.19
N HIS A 19 7.78 -14.66 -4.65
CA HIS A 19 8.92 -14.67 -3.75
C HIS A 19 9.08 -13.34 -3.00
N LYS A 20 8.83 -12.21 -3.67
CA LYS A 20 8.76 -10.89 -3.00
C LYS A 20 7.59 -10.83 -2.01
N ALA A 21 6.43 -11.34 -2.39
CA ALA A 21 5.25 -11.37 -1.53
C ALA A 21 5.46 -12.18 -0.24
N LEU A 22 6.21 -13.29 -0.30
CA LEU A 22 6.56 -14.08 0.89
C LEU A 22 7.42 -13.28 1.87
N ARG A 23 8.37 -12.48 1.37
CA ARG A 23 9.18 -11.58 2.21
C ARG A 23 8.33 -10.48 2.82
N ALA A 24 7.50 -9.83 2.01
CA ALA A 24 6.57 -8.81 2.48
C ALA A 24 5.64 -9.38 3.58
N ALA A 25 5.07 -10.57 3.38
CA ALA A 25 4.25 -11.24 4.39
C ALA A 25 5.03 -11.50 5.70
N GLY A 26 6.27 -12.00 5.59
CA GLY A 26 7.13 -12.21 6.75
C GLY A 26 7.43 -10.93 7.52
N TYR A 27 7.73 -9.84 6.81
CA TYR A 27 7.94 -8.52 7.40
C TYR A 27 6.66 -7.99 8.07
N LEU A 28 5.53 -8.03 7.38
CA LEU A 28 4.23 -7.56 7.87
C LEU A 28 3.78 -8.28 9.15
N VAL A 29 4.02 -9.59 9.26
CA VAL A 29 3.62 -10.37 10.44
C VAL A 29 4.63 -10.28 11.57
N GLY A 30 5.94 -10.22 11.25
CA GLY A 30 6.99 -10.45 12.23
C GLY A 30 7.83 -9.24 12.64
N THR A 31 7.89 -8.18 11.85
CA THR A 31 8.83 -7.07 12.07
C THR A 31 8.18 -5.70 12.01
N ALA A 32 7.16 -5.54 11.16
CA ALA A 32 6.42 -4.30 11.05
C ALA A 32 5.76 -3.90 12.38
N ALA A 33 5.69 -2.60 12.63
CA ALA A 33 5.01 -2.00 13.78
C ALA A 33 4.11 -0.84 13.30
N PRO A 34 2.78 -0.98 13.36
CA PRO A 34 2.04 -2.19 13.69
C PRO A 34 2.21 -3.27 12.61
N GLY A 35 2.24 -4.53 13.04
CA GLY A 35 2.18 -5.67 12.12
C GLY A 35 0.74 -5.94 11.68
N VAL A 36 0.59 -6.70 10.59
CA VAL A 36 -0.72 -7.15 10.07
C VAL A 36 -1.15 -8.41 10.79
N GLN A 37 -2.38 -8.41 11.31
CA GLN A 37 -3.03 -9.57 11.91
C GLN A 37 -4.12 -10.13 11.00
N HIS A 38 -4.60 -11.34 11.33
CA HIS A 38 -5.70 -11.95 10.62
C HIS A 38 -6.97 -11.10 10.73
N GLY A 39 -7.58 -10.80 9.57
CA GLY A 39 -8.80 -9.99 9.48
C GLY A 39 -8.56 -8.49 9.40
N ASP A 40 -7.31 -8.02 9.52
CA ASP A 40 -7.02 -6.59 9.42
C ASP A 40 -7.32 -6.05 8.02
N ALA A 41 -7.86 -4.84 7.98
CA ALA A 41 -8.00 -4.07 6.75
C ALA A 41 -6.74 -3.24 6.50
N VAL A 42 -6.10 -3.44 5.35
CA VAL A 42 -4.94 -2.68 4.90
C VAL A 42 -5.31 -1.85 3.68
N ALA A 43 -5.10 -0.54 3.76
CA ALA A 43 -5.28 0.34 2.62
C ALA A 43 -3.99 0.44 1.82
N VAL A 44 -4.08 0.61 0.50
CA VAL A 44 -2.92 0.80 -0.38
C VAL A 44 -3.09 2.09 -1.17
N LEU A 45 -2.10 2.96 -1.08
CA LEU A 45 -2.01 4.19 -1.86
C LEU A 45 -0.65 4.26 -2.54
N ALA A 46 -0.62 3.81 -3.78
CA ALA A 46 0.57 3.78 -4.62
C ALA A 46 0.19 3.79 -6.10
N GLY A 47 1.15 4.15 -6.95
CA GLY A 47 1.02 4.17 -8.41
C GLY A 47 1.81 3.09 -9.13
N ASP A 48 2.86 2.52 -8.53
CA ASP A 48 3.73 1.54 -9.20
C ASP A 48 3.24 0.09 -9.02
N PRO A 49 2.73 -0.58 -10.09
CA PRO A 49 2.25 -1.95 -10.00
C PRO A 49 3.35 -2.96 -9.63
N ALA A 50 4.61 -2.65 -9.91
CA ALA A 50 5.74 -3.53 -9.58
C ALA A 50 6.01 -3.63 -8.08
N LEU A 51 5.60 -2.61 -7.31
CA LEU A 51 5.62 -2.59 -5.85
C LEU A 51 4.30 -3.09 -5.26
N ILE A 52 3.18 -2.67 -5.86
CA ILE A 52 1.84 -3.01 -5.36
C ILE A 52 1.58 -4.51 -5.41
N ALA A 53 1.87 -5.19 -6.53
CA ALA A 53 1.47 -6.59 -6.69
C ALA A 53 2.07 -7.53 -5.62
N PRO A 54 3.39 -7.49 -5.33
CA PRO A 54 3.96 -8.27 -4.24
C PRO A 54 3.40 -7.90 -2.85
N ALA A 55 3.22 -6.60 -2.58
CA ALA A 55 2.75 -6.13 -1.28
C ALA A 55 1.31 -6.57 -0.99
N VAL A 56 0.42 -6.43 -1.97
CA VAL A 56 -0.97 -6.90 -1.87
C VAL A 56 -1.03 -8.39 -1.63
N GLN A 57 -0.24 -9.17 -2.38
CA GLN A 57 -0.15 -10.61 -2.15
C GLN A 57 0.42 -10.93 -0.76
N GLY A 58 1.40 -10.15 -0.28
CA GLY A 58 1.95 -10.25 1.06
C GLY A 58 0.92 -10.03 2.16
N VAL A 59 0.05 -9.02 2.01
CA VAL A 59 -1.06 -8.76 2.94
C VAL A 59 -2.03 -9.94 2.97
N TRP A 60 -2.40 -10.51 1.82
CA TRP A 60 -3.28 -11.68 1.78
C TRP A 60 -2.65 -12.89 2.46
N LEU A 61 -1.36 -13.12 2.25
CA LEU A 61 -0.61 -14.18 2.92
C LEU A 61 -0.49 -13.95 4.43
N ALA A 62 -0.44 -12.69 4.87
CA ALA A 62 -0.50 -12.31 6.29
C ALA A 62 -1.92 -12.45 6.89
N GLY A 63 -2.93 -12.77 6.09
CA GLY A 63 -4.32 -12.94 6.53
C GLY A 63 -5.14 -11.64 6.58
N GLY A 64 -4.61 -10.55 6.03
CA GLY A 64 -5.30 -9.26 5.91
C GLY A 64 -6.09 -9.12 4.62
N SER A 65 -6.97 -8.12 4.58
CA SER A 65 -7.68 -7.66 3.39
C SER A 65 -7.07 -6.39 2.83
N VAL A 66 -7.28 -6.13 1.54
CA VAL A 66 -6.72 -4.95 0.86
C VAL A 66 -7.82 -4.08 0.28
N THR A 67 -7.72 -2.78 0.52
CA THR A 67 -8.49 -1.76 -0.19
C THR A 67 -7.55 -0.81 -0.95
N MET A 68 -7.69 -0.75 -2.27
CA MET A 68 -6.98 0.22 -3.09
C MET A 68 -7.65 1.60 -2.95
N LEU A 69 -6.89 2.60 -2.49
CA LEU A 69 -7.39 3.96 -2.37
C LEU A 69 -7.34 4.69 -3.71
N HIS A 70 -8.33 5.56 -3.92
CA HIS A 70 -8.41 6.37 -5.11
C HIS A 70 -7.36 7.48 -5.07
N GLN A 71 -6.62 7.61 -6.17
CA GLN A 71 -5.64 8.67 -6.35
C GLN A 71 -6.36 10.03 -6.48
N PRO A 72 -5.75 11.13 -6.00
CA PRO A 72 -6.29 12.46 -6.21
C PRO A 72 -6.38 12.73 -7.71
N THR A 73 -7.54 13.18 -8.17
CA THR A 73 -7.66 13.66 -9.55
C THR A 73 -6.85 14.95 -9.70
N HIS A 74 -6.37 15.26 -10.91
CA HIS A 74 -5.53 16.44 -11.19
C HIS A 74 -6.16 17.79 -10.78
N ARG A 75 -7.47 17.83 -10.51
CA ARG A 75 -8.21 19.04 -10.09
C ARG A 75 -8.62 19.01 -8.62
N ALA A 76 -8.30 17.95 -7.88
CA ALA A 76 -8.67 17.84 -6.48
C ALA A 76 -7.77 18.73 -5.62
N ASP A 77 -8.40 19.52 -4.75
CA ASP A 77 -7.69 20.13 -3.63
C ASP A 77 -7.13 19.01 -2.73
N LEU A 78 -5.83 19.08 -2.44
CA LEU A 78 -5.11 18.06 -1.69
C LEU A 78 -5.67 17.92 -0.27
N ALA A 79 -6.10 19.04 0.33
CA ALA A 79 -6.71 19.01 1.66
C ALA A 79 -8.08 18.33 1.66
N SER A 80 -8.93 18.62 0.67
CA SER A 80 -10.21 17.92 0.46
C SER A 80 -10.00 16.42 0.21
N TRP A 81 -9.09 16.05 -0.69
CA TRP A 81 -8.79 14.65 -1.00
C TRP A 81 -8.26 13.90 0.22
N ALA A 82 -7.41 14.54 1.03
CA ALA A 82 -6.93 13.95 2.27
C ALA A 82 -8.06 13.71 3.27
N ALA A 83 -8.99 14.65 3.42
CA ALA A 83 -10.15 14.49 4.28
C ALA A 83 -11.03 13.31 3.84
N ASP A 84 -11.25 13.16 2.53
CA ASP A 84 -11.99 12.03 1.97
C ASP A 84 -11.25 10.70 2.17
N THR A 85 -9.93 10.70 2.00
CA THR A 85 -9.09 9.51 2.24
C THR A 85 -9.17 9.07 3.69
N ILE A 86 -9.06 9.99 4.64
CA ILE A 86 -9.20 9.69 6.08
C ILE A 86 -10.59 9.11 6.38
N ARG A 87 -11.64 9.66 5.75
CA ARG A 87 -13.00 9.14 5.91
C ARG A 87 -13.12 7.71 5.38
N VAL A 88 -12.54 7.39 4.23
CA VAL A 88 -12.50 6.03 3.69
C VAL A 88 -11.74 5.09 4.61
N LEU A 89 -10.55 5.49 5.08
CA LEU A 89 -9.73 4.71 6.01
C LEU A 89 -10.48 4.38 7.31
N SER A 90 -11.19 5.36 7.86
CA SER A 90 -12.04 5.15 9.04
C SER A 90 -13.22 4.23 8.75
N MET A 91 -13.86 4.35 7.59
CA MET A 91 -15.02 3.54 7.20
C MET A 91 -14.67 2.06 7.06
N ILE A 92 -13.47 1.74 6.58
CA ILE A 92 -12.99 0.37 6.42
C ILE A 92 -12.25 -0.16 7.66
N ASP A 93 -12.17 0.63 8.73
CA ASP A 93 -11.37 0.35 9.93
C ASP A 93 -9.92 -0.06 9.58
N ALA A 94 -9.30 0.71 8.68
CA ALA A 94 -7.95 0.44 8.20
C ALA A 94 -6.95 0.48 9.36
N LYS A 95 -6.27 -0.65 9.59
CA LYS A 95 -5.22 -0.77 10.61
C LYS A 95 -3.88 -0.25 10.14
N LEU A 96 -3.67 -0.25 8.82
CA LEU A 96 -2.42 0.12 8.19
C LEU A 96 -2.64 0.67 6.78
N VAL A 97 -1.83 1.66 6.40
CA VAL A 97 -1.72 2.15 5.02
C VAL A 97 -0.37 1.75 4.43
N LEU A 98 -0.36 1.11 3.26
CA LEU A 98 0.86 0.92 2.47
C LEU A 98 1.00 2.08 1.49
N LEU A 99 2.02 2.92 1.70
CA LEU A 99 2.34 4.08 0.87
C LEU A 99 3.43 3.76 -0.14
N GLY A 100 3.31 4.27 -1.35
CA GLY A 100 4.43 4.27 -2.29
C GLY A 100 4.28 5.32 -3.38
N PRO A 101 5.28 5.43 -4.27
CA PRO A 101 5.33 6.47 -5.27
C PRO A 101 4.07 6.52 -6.15
N PRO A 102 3.57 7.73 -6.50
CA PRO A 102 4.11 9.06 -6.18
C PRO A 102 3.59 9.67 -4.85
N PHE A 103 3.06 8.86 -3.94
CA PHE A 103 2.31 9.33 -2.77
C PHE A 103 3.11 9.37 -1.46
N ASP A 104 4.43 9.16 -1.51
CA ASP A 104 5.30 9.12 -0.34
C ASP A 104 5.22 10.42 0.50
N GLN A 105 4.99 11.55 -0.17
CA GLN A 105 4.84 12.87 0.46
C GLN A 105 3.63 13.02 1.39
N LEU A 106 2.74 12.02 1.44
CA LEU A 106 1.57 12.01 2.31
C LEU A 106 1.83 11.39 3.68
N ALA A 107 3.00 10.77 3.88
CA ALA A 107 3.41 10.23 5.17
C ALA A 107 3.23 11.24 6.35
N PRO A 108 3.71 12.49 6.26
CA PRO A 108 3.54 13.47 7.34
C PRO A 108 2.08 13.77 7.68
N LEU A 109 1.18 13.66 6.70
CA LEU A 109 -0.24 13.88 6.89
C LEU A 109 -0.90 12.71 7.64
N LEU A 110 -0.47 11.48 7.36
CA LEU A 110 -0.92 10.30 8.10
C LEU A 110 -0.42 10.35 9.56
N ASP A 111 0.84 10.76 9.77
CA ASP A 111 1.42 10.97 11.11
C ASP A 111 0.60 11.97 11.93
N GLN A 112 0.28 13.14 11.37
CA GLN A 112 -0.55 14.16 12.03
C GLN A 112 -1.94 13.65 12.44
N ARG A 113 -2.44 12.61 11.76
CA ARG A 113 -3.76 12.03 11.98
C ARG A 113 -3.70 10.75 12.81
N GLY A 114 -2.51 10.31 13.24
CA GLY A 114 -2.32 9.08 14.01
C GLY A 114 -2.65 7.82 13.21
N ILE A 115 -2.52 7.87 11.88
CA ILE A 115 -2.77 6.72 11.00
C ILE A 115 -1.45 6.02 10.73
N SER A 116 -1.36 4.75 11.14
CA SER A 116 -0.19 3.91 10.89
C SER A 116 0.02 3.66 9.39
N TYR A 117 1.26 3.78 8.94
CA TYR A 117 1.64 3.44 7.57
C TYR A 117 3.00 2.74 7.48
N LEU A 118 3.21 2.05 6.37
CA LEU A 118 4.51 1.51 5.97
C LEU A 118 4.80 1.94 4.53
N MET A 119 6.06 2.17 4.20
CA MET A 119 6.45 2.39 2.82
C MET A 119 6.56 1.05 2.08
N LEU A 120 6.01 0.98 0.88
CA LEU A 120 6.12 -0.18 0.00
C LEU A 120 7.57 -0.52 -0.36
N ALA A 121 8.47 0.45 -0.27
CA ALA A 121 9.91 0.25 -0.48
C ALA A 121 10.57 -0.57 0.64
N ASP A 122 9.94 -0.64 1.82
CA ASP A 122 10.48 -1.31 3.01
C ASP A 122 9.99 -2.77 3.15
N LEU A 123 9.14 -3.24 2.23
CA LEU A 123 8.52 -4.58 2.24
C LEU A 123 9.36 -5.66 1.52
#